data_AF-A0A6H1ZN81-F1
#
_entry.id   AF-A0A6H1ZN81-F1
#
_cell.length_a   1.000
_cell.length_b   1.000
_cell.length_c   1.000
_cell.angle_alpha   90.00
_cell.angle_beta   90.00
_cell.angle_gamma   90.00
#
_symmetry.space_group_name_H-M   'P 1'
#
loop_
_entity.id
_entity.type
_entity.pdbx_description
1 polymer ?
#
loop_
_entity_poly.entity_id
_entity_poly.type
_entity_poly.pdbx_seq_one_letter_code
_entity_poly.pdbx_strand_id
1 'polypeptide(L)'
;MLDEKTIRSSKSEVEEFKDSLVWLDILDELNDLARRAKFEYDLVGEPHVNDQGHMIVPTTSETLIHLGEIKGRRKAVSYFLNIPDILLQILEDKKNDTERITTD
;
A
#
# COMPACT_ATOMS: atom_id res chain seq x y z
N MET A 1 -7.20 17.52 -22.92
CA MET A 1 -8.10 17.13 -21.83
C MET A 1 -7.45 15.96 -21.12
N LEU A 2 -7.09 16.09 -19.85
CA LEU A 2 -6.86 14.92 -19.01
C LEU A 2 -8.22 14.22 -18.91
N ASP A 3 -8.28 12.97 -19.35
CA ASP A 3 -9.47 12.13 -19.25
C ASP A 3 -9.87 12.11 -17.78
N GLU A 4 -10.98 12.76 -17.44
CA GLU A 4 -11.40 12.91 -16.06
C GLU A 4 -11.79 11.52 -15.57
N LYS A 5 -10.92 10.90 -14.75
CA LYS A 5 -11.18 9.56 -14.25
C LYS A 5 -12.43 9.59 -13.38
N THR A 6 -13.51 9.06 -13.91
CA THR A 6 -14.80 8.97 -13.21
C THR A 6 -14.86 7.67 -12.43
N ILE A 7 -14.98 7.79 -11.11
CA ILE A 7 -15.36 6.67 -10.24
C ILE A 7 -16.83 6.36 -10.56
N ARG A 8 -17.10 5.12 -10.99
CA ARG A 8 -18.45 4.69 -11.39
C ARG A 8 -19.28 4.11 -10.25
N SER A 9 -18.63 3.80 -9.13
CA SER A 9 -19.27 3.33 -7.91
C SER A 9 -19.70 4.52 -7.04
N SER A 10 -20.86 4.38 -6.42
CA SER A 10 -21.34 5.25 -5.36
C SER A 10 -20.52 5.09 -4.08
N LYS A 11 -20.62 6.08 -3.19
CA LYS A 11 -19.98 6.03 -1.87
C LYS A 11 -20.43 4.80 -1.06
N SER A 12 -21.73 4.51 -1.05
CA SER A 12 -22.30 3.37 -0.34
C SER A 12 -21.79 2.02 -0.86
N GLU A 13 -21.57 1.87 -2.17
CA GLU A 13 -21.02 0.63 -2.72
C GLU A 13 -19.56 0.42 -2.30
N VAL A 14 -18.78 1.50 -2.17
CA VAL A 14 -17.39 1.41 -1.70
C VAL A 14 -17.34 1.11 -0.20
N GLU A 15 -18.25 1.69 0.60
CA GLU A 15 -18.40 1.35 2.03
C GLU A 15 -18.82 -0.11 2.21
N GLU A 16 -19.82 -0.59 1.46
CA GLU A 16 -20.25 -2.00 1.48
C GLU A 16 -19.11 -2.94 1.07
N PHE A 17 -18.33 -2.57 0.05
CA PHE A 17 -17.17 -3.35 -0.34
C PHE A 17 -16.14 -3.46 0.80
N LYS A 18 -15.86 -2.38 1.54
CA LYS A 18 -14.93 -2.41 2.68
C LYS A 18 -15.39 -3.32 3.82
N ASP A 19 -16.69 -3.51 3.97
CA ASP A 19 -17.26 -4.41 4.98
C ASP A 19 -17.49 -5.83 4.45
N SER A 20 -17.22 -6.07 3.16
CA SER A 20 -17.43 -7.37 2.52
C SER A 20 -16.38 -8.40 2.95
N LEU A 21 -16.79 -9.68 2.99
CA LEU A 21 -15.87 -10.80 3.23
C LEU A 21 -14.71 -10.83 2.23
N VAL A 22 -14.98 -10.49 0.97
CA VAL A 22 -13.95 -10.45 -0.08
C VAL A 22 -12.86 -9.44 0.26
N TRP A 23 -13.23 -8.25 0.75
CA TRP A 23 -12.23 -7.26 1.14
C TRP A 23 -11.49 -7.66 2.41
N LEU A 24 -12.17 -8.27 3.39
CA LEU A 24 -11.51 -8.82 4.58
C LEU A 24 -10.47 -9.88 4.22
N ASP A 25 -10.79 -10.79 3.29
CA ASP A 25 -9.84 -11.80 2.80
C ASP A 25 -8.65 -11.13 2.08
N ILE A 26 -8.90 -10.12 1.25
CA ILE A 26 -7.84 -9.34 0.58
C ILE A 26 -6.96 -8.63 1.61
N LEU A 27 -7.55 -8.02 2.64
CA LEU A 27 -6.82 -7.36 3.72
C LEU A 27 -5.90 -8.34 4.44
N ASP A 28 -6.39 -9.52 4.80
CA ASP A 28 -5.61 -10.54 5.49
C ASP A 28 -4.41 -10.99 4.65
N GLU A 29 -4.63 -11.29 3.37
CA GLU A 29 -3.57 -11.71 2.44
C GLU A 29 -2.53 -10.59 2.21
N LEU A 30 -2.98 -9.35 1.99
CA LEU A 30 -2.07 -8.21 1.82
C LEU A 30 -1.28 -7.91 3.10
N ASN A 31 -1.90 -8.02 4.27
CA ASN A 31 -1.21 -7.84 5.55
C ASN A 31 -0.17 -8.94 5.80
N ASP A 32 -0.47 -10.20 5.43
CA ASP A 32 0.51 -11.29 5.51
C ASP A 32 1.68 -11.06 4.55
N LEU A 33 1.41 -10.65 3.30
CA LEU A 33 2.44 -10.28 2.33
C LEU A 33 3.33 -9.14 2.86
N ALA A 34 2.74 -8.09 3.46
CA ALA A 34 3.49 -7.00 4.07
C ALA A 34 4.39 -7.49 5.21
N ARG A 35 3.88 -8.40 6.05
CA ARG A 35 4.62 -8.97 7.18
C ARG A 35 5.80 -9.82 6.72
N ARG A 36 5.59 -10.70 5.74
CA ARG A 36 6.65 -11.54 5.14
C ARG A 36 7.73 -10.69 4.49
N ALA A 37 7.33 -9.67 3.72
CA ALA A 37 8.28 -8.75 3.10
C ALA A 37 9.09 -7.95 4.13
N LYS A 38 8.49 -7.59 5.28
CA LYS A 38 9.23 -6.96 6.38
C LYS A 38 10.27 -7.94 6.96
N PHE A 39 9.86 -9.17 7.27
CA PHE A 39 10.78 -10.17 7.81
C PHE A 39 11.94 -10.48 6.85
N GLU A 40 11.66 -10.61 5.56
CA GLU A 40 12.66 -10.76 4.50
C GLU A 40 13.63 -9.57 4.47
N TYR A 41 13.10 -8.33 4.54
CA TYR A 41 13.92 -7.13 4.60
C TYR A 41 14.85 -7.12 5.82
N ASP A 42 14.32 -7.49 6.99
CA ASP A 42 15.09 -7.49 8.24
C ASP A 42 16.19 -8.56 8.17
N LEU A 43 15.89 -9.77 7.68
CA LEU A 43 16.88 -10.83 7.50
C LEU A 43 18.02 -10.45 6.52
N VAL A 44 17.67 -9.81 5.40
CA VAL A 44 18.64 -9.46 4.35
C VAL A 44 19.37 -8.16 4.68
N GLY A 45 18.70 -7.24 5.37
CA GLY A 45 19.12 -5.87 5.59
C GLY A 45 19.84 -5.63 6.91
N GLU A 46 19.62 -6.45 7.93
CA GLU A 46 20.21 -6.23 9.25
C GLU A 46 21.71 -6.53 9.28
N PRO A 47 22.52 -5.58 9.79
CA PRO A 47 23.89 -5.88 10.14
C PRO A 47 23.95 -7.01 11.17
N HIS A 48 24.72 -8.06 10.88
CA HIS A 48 24.93 -9.17 11.81
C HIS A 48 26.41 -9.44 12.03
N VAL A 49 26.73 -9.97 13.21
CA VAL A 49 28.10 -10.32 13.57
C VAL A 49 28.37 -11.74 13.11
N ASN A 50 29.44 -11.95 12.36
CA ASN A 50 29.85 -13.30 11.96
C ASN A 50 30.56 -14.05 13.10
N ASP A 51 30.87 -15.33 12.90
CA ASP A 51 31.54 -16.17 13.91
C ASP A 51 32.92 -15.64 14.37
N GLN A 52 33.49 -14.68 13.64
CA GLN A 52 34.78 -14.03 13.96
C GLN A 52 34.61 -12.69 14.69
N GLY A 53 33.38 -12.26 14.99
CA GLY A 53 33.12 -10.98 15.66
C GLY A 53 33.07 -9.78 14.72
N HIS A 54 33.12 -9.97 13.39
CA HIS A 54 33.06 -8.87 12.43
C HIS A 54 31.62 -8.49 12.08
N MET A 55 31.35 -7.18 12.04
CA MET A 55 30.09 -6.64 11.59
C MET A 55 29.96 -6.78 10.06
N ILE A 56 29.03 -7.61 9.60
CA ILE A 56 28.68 -7.73 8.18
C ILE A 56 27.50 -6.81 7.90
N VAL A 57 27.69 -5.89 6.96
CA VAL A 57 26.64 -5.01 6.43
C VAL A 57 26.40 -5.36 4.96
N PRO A 58 25.15 -5.39 4.49
CA PRO A 58 24.84 -5.62 3.08
C PRO A 58 25.45 -4.52 2.20
N THR A 59 26.42 -4.88 1.36
CA THR A 59 27.16 -3.92 0.51
C THR A 59 27.29 -4.39 -0.93
N THR A 60 26.89 -5.61 -1.25
CA THR A 60 26.91 -6.11 -2.62
C THR A 60 25.74 -5.50 -3.42
N SER A 61 25.99 -5.20 -4.70
CA SER A 61 24.97 -4.64 -5.59
C SER A 61 23.73 -5.54 -5.68
N GLU A 62 23.93 -6.86 -5.70
CA GLU A 62 22.85 -7.84 -5.73
C GLU A 62 21.95 -7.74 -4.49
N THR A 63 22.54 -7.70 -3.28
CA THR A 63 21.76 -7.57 -2.05
C THR A 63 21.03 -6.23 -1.99
N LEU A 64 21.65 -5.14 -2.46
CA LEU A 64 21.00 -3.83 -2.51
C LEU A 64 19.83 -3.77 -3.51
N ILE A 65 19.94 -4.41 -4.67
CA ILE A 65 18.84 -4.55 -5.63
C ILE A 65 17.68 -5.31 -4.96
N HIS A 66 17.98 -6.45 -4.33
CA HIS A 66 16.97 -7.26 -3.67
C HIS A 66 16.25 -6.50 -2.53
N LEU A 67 16.98 -5.76 -1.70
CA LEU A 67 16.40 -4.86 -0.69
C LEU A 67 15.49 -3.78 -1.32
N GLY A 68 15.87 -3.27 -2.50
CA GLY A 68 15.07 -2.35 -3.30
C GLY A 68 13.75 -2.97 -3.75
N GLU A 69 13.78 -4.22 -4.25
CA GLU A 69 12.59 -4.97 -4.66
C GLU A 69 11.64 -5.22 -3.49
N ILE A 70 12.18 -5.64 -2.33
CA ILE A 70 11.40 -5.85 -1.11
C ILE A 70 10.71 -4.54 -0.69
N LYS A 71 11.45 -3.42 -0.70
CA LYS A 71 10.89 -2.08 -0.40
C LYS A 71 9.80 -1.70 -1.39
N GLY A 72 9.99 -1.99 -2.68
CA GLY A 72 8.99 -1.79 -3.73
C GLY A 72 7.70 -2.56 -3.46
N ARG A 73 7.81 -3.86 -3.16
CA ARG A 73 6.66 -4.72 -2.78
C ARG A 73 5.91 -4.16 -1.58
N ARG A 74 6.61 -3.77 -0.51
CA ARG A 74 6.00 -3.17 0.69
C ARG A 74 5.23 -1.88 0.37
N LYS A 75 5.80 -1.01 -0.46
CA LYS A 75 5.14 0.23 -0.89
C LYS A 75 3.88 -0.05 -1.72
N ALA A 76 3.95 -1.03 -2.63
CA ALA A 76 2.81 -1.44 -3.43
C ALA A 76 1.66 -1.98 -2.55
N VAL A 77 1.96 -2.88 -1.62
CA VAL A 77 0.95 -3.43 -0.69
C VAL A 77 0.30 -2.32 0.14
N SER A 78 1.09 -1.40 0.69
CA SER A 78 0.57 -0.24 1.41
C SER A 78 -0.36 0.61 0.54
N TYR A 79 -0.04 0.80 -0.75
CA TYR A 79 -0.92 1.50 -1.66
C TYR A 79 -2.26 0.77 -1.85
N PHE A 80 -2.23 -0.55 -2.11
CA PHE A 80 -3.44 -1.36 -2.30
C PHE A 80 -4.38 -1.33 -1.09
N LEU A 81 -3.83 -1.44 0.12
CA LEU A 81 -4.60 -1.40 1.37
C LEU A 81 -5.37 -0.09 1.55
N ASN A 82 -4.91 1.01 0.94
CA ASN A 82 -5.54 2.32 1.06
C ASN A 82 -6.48 2.67 -0.12
N ILE A 83 -6.59 1.83 -1.16
CA ILE A 83 -7.39 2.16 -2.34
C ILE A 83 -8.85 2.50 -1.99
N PRO A 84 -9.58 1.71 -1.18
CA PRO A 84 -10.97 2.03 -0.86
C PRO A 84 -11.13 3.38 -0.16
N ASP A 85 -10.22 3.71 0.77
CA ASP A 85 -10.23 4.99 1.48
C ASP A 85 -9.96 6.18 0.54
N ILE A 86 -9.03 6.01 -0.39
CA ILE A 86 -8.75 7.01 -1.44
C ILE A 86 -9.99 7.22 -2.31
N LEU A 87 -10.70 6.16 -2.69
CA LEU A 87 -11.92 6.27 -3.49
C LEU A 87 -13.03 7.01 -2.73
N LEU A 88 -13.20 6.72 -1.44
CA LEU A 88 -14.16 7.44 -0.59
C LEU A 88 -13.83 8.92 -0.47
N GLN A 89 -12.55 9.25 -0.26
CA GLN A 89 -12.09 10.63 -0.18
C GLN A 89 -12.39 11.40 -1.48
N ILE A 90 -12.07 10.81 -2.64
CA ILE A 90 -12.35 11.43 -3.94
C ILE A 90 -13.84 11.67 -4.15
N LEU A 91 -14.70 10.70 -3.76
CA LEU A 91 -16.15 10.85 -3.88
C LEU A 91 -16.70 11.96 -2.97
N GLU A 92 -16.17 12.09 -1.76
CA GLU A 92 -16.54 13.16 -0.82
C GLU A 92 -16.10 14.54 -1.33
N ASP A 93 -14.88 14.65 -1.84
CA ASP A 93 -14.35 15.91 -2.38
C ASP A 93 -15.19 16.38 -3.59
N LYS A 94 -15.57 15.47 -4.49
CA LYS A 94 -16.45 15.79 -5.63
C LYS A 94 -17.82 16.30 -5.21
N LYS A 95 -18.38 15.73 -4.12
CA LYS A 95 -19.67 16.18 -3.58
C LYS A 95 -19.55 17.60 -3.04
N ASN A 96 -18.51 17.87 -2.24
CA ASN A 96 -18.27 19.19 -1.65
C ASN A 96 -18.05 20.28 -2.71
N ASP A 97 -17.34 19.96 -3.80
CA ASP A 97 -17.14 20.91 -4.91
C ASP A 97 -18.47 21.21 -5.64
N THR A 98 -19.34 20.22 -5.80
CA THR A 98 -20.67 20.41 -6.41
C THR A 98 -21.58 21.28 -5.53
N GLU A 99 -21.55 21.08 -4.21
CA GLU A 99 -22.33 21.87 -3.25
C GLU A 99 -21.85 23.34 -3.22
N ARG A 100 -20.55 23.59 -3.32
CA ARG A 100 -20.00 24.97 -3.41
C ARG A 100 -20.49 25.70 -4.66
N ILE A 101 -20.48 25.04 -5.82
CA ILE A 101 -20.90 25.66 -7.10
C ILE A 101 -22.40 26.02 -7.11
N THR A 102 -23.23 25.30 -6.35
CA THR A 102 -24.69 25.51 -6.34
C THR A 102 -25.17 26.52 -5.29
N THR A 103 -24.28 26.96 -4.38
CA THR A 103 -24.59 27.91 -3.31
C THR A 103 -24.10 29.34 -3.61
N ASP A 104 -23.33 29.52 -4.70
CA ASP A 104 -22.95 30.81 -5.30
C ASP A 104 -23.89 31.20 -6.45
#